data_AF-A0AAQ3T558-F1
#
_entry.id   AF-A0AAQ3T558-F1
#
_cell.length_a   1.000
_cell.length_b   1.000
_cell.length_c   1.000
_cell.angle_alpha   90.00
_cell.angle_beta   90.00
_cell.angle_gamma   90.00
#
_symmetry.space_group_name_H-M   'P 1'
#
loop_
_entity.id
_entity.type
_entity.pdbx_description
1 polymer ?
#
loop_
_entity_poly.entity_id
_entity_poly.type
_entity_poly.pdbx_seq_one_letter_code
_entity_poly.pdbx_strand_id
1 'polypeptide(L)'
;MTDQESSSAAAEGGETLRERIVLRPLQTRGPFPNPSRRYSRRTGTGSSLRSPIPQITPTSQTLAHTMTQSTSVYSSAAAEDGETLRERIILRPQDYIGSVDKCTRKMWVRERLKFTHRAVTYVPGLYKIFDEVLIYAADNKQRDPSMDSLRVEIDAHQGSISIYYNGQGLPIELHPEEEGLYMPEIIFGHLGSSYDEELTAGGRNNYGGVKLANLFSTEFVIETVDSLLEKRYKQIFSDNIGKKSEPQITVCLQGVNWTRVTFKPDLAKFHMTHLDDDVIDLMRKRVLDMAGFLGMTVQVVFNGRMFQQSRNFGDYVYCYIIGAARDRGEEKLPWTYQRVNDNLEVCVSRSEGTFQQVSFVNKIATIEGGTHVDFVSNHVARCVAKLCNETYKIQVEECEVKEHLWIFVNAVIENPTFNSPTRDALTSPQKSFGFSCELSDEFVGRALRGIISKLCARNSSKYVKASERRG
;
A
#
# COMPACT_ATOMS: atom_id res chain seq x y z
N MET A 1 -10.50 -57.74 -56.83
CA MET A 1 -11.61 -57.68 -57.81
C MET A 1 -12.65 -56.76 -57.21
N THR A 2 -12.73 -55.47 -57.53
CA THR A 2 -12.31 -54.64 -58.69
C THR A 2 -12.20 -53.20 -58.13
N ASP A 3 -11.05 -52.51 -58.22
CA ASP A 3 -10.61 -51.61 -59.32
C ASP A 3 -11.53 -50.39 -59.49
N GLN A 4 -11.12 -49.13 -59.71
CA GLN A 4 -9.87 -48.35 -59.90
C GLN A 4 -10.34 -46.86 -59.84
N GLU A 5 -9.56 -45.83 -59.47
CA GLU A 5 -8.55 -45.07 -60.26
C GLU A 5 -7.89 -44.04 -59.29
N SER A 6 -6.57 -44.02 -59.06
CA SER A 6 -5.50 -43.15 -59.65
C SER A 6 -5.78 -41.62 -59.65
N SER A 7 -4.90 -40.68 -59.27
CA SER A 7 -3.43 -40.61 -59.45
C SER A 7 -2.71 -39.51 -58.61
N SER A 8 -1.37 -39.67 -58.48
CA SER A 8 -0.25 -38.72 -58.27
C SER A 8 -0.34 -37.60 -57.20
N ALA A 9 0.43 -37.65 -56.12
CA ALA A 9 1.86 -37.27 -55.99
C ALA A 9 2.13 -35.75 -56.02
N ALA A 10 2.39 -35.18 -54.84
CA ALA A 10 3.37 -34.11 -54.62
C ALA A 10 3.74 -34.08 -53.13
N ALA A 11 5.01 -34.36 -52.84
CA ALA A 11 5.65 -34.13 -51.56
C ALA A 11 5.92 -32.63 -51.38
N GLU A 12 5.77 -32.10 -50.17
CA GLU A 12 6.71 -31.14 -49.57
C GLU A 12 6.30 -30.73 -48.14
N GLY A 13 7.25 -30.88 -47.22
CA GLY A 13 7.61 -29.89 -46.20
C GLY A 13 6.54 -29.42 -45.21
N GLY A 14 6.44 -30.12 -44.08
CA GLY A 14 5.91 -29.52 -42.85
C GLY A 14 6.92 -28.53 -42.25
N GLU A 15 6.64 -27.24 -42.37
CA GLU A 15 7.29 -26.20 -41.57
C GLU A 15 6.30 -25.53 -40.61
N THR A 16 6.74 -25.47 -39.36
CA THR A 16 6.09 -24.86 -38.20
C THR A 16 5.83 -23.37 -38.39
N LEU A 17 4.57 -22.92 -38.29
CA LEU A 17 4.23 -21.51 -38.14
C LEU A 17 4.64 -21.00 -36.75
N ARG A 18 5.84 -20.42 -36.66
CA ARG A 18 6.20 -19.42 -35.65
C ARG A 18 5.65 -18.07 -36.12
N GLU A 19 4.59 -17.57 -35.50
CA GLU A 19 4.13 -16.21 -35.75
C GLU A 19 5.14 -15.19 -35.21
N ARG A 20 5.87 -14.56 -36.14
CA ARG A 20 6.62 -13.33 -35.95
C ARG A 20 5.63 -12.16 -35.87
N ILE A 21 5.46 -11.55 -34.70
CA ILE A 21 4.92 -10.20 -34.60
C ILE A 21 6.08 -9.21 -34.71
N VAL A 22 6.14 -8.51 -35.84
CA VAL A 22 7.08 -7.41 -36.11
C VAL A 22 6.69 -6.20 -35.24
N LEU A 23 7.53 -5.85 -34.29
CA LEU A 23 7.46 -4.59 -33.55
C LEU A 23 7.77 -3.43 -34.52
N ARG A 24 6.78 -2.57 -34.80
CA ARG A 24 7.04 -1.25 -35.42
C ARG A 24 7.41 -0.23 -34.33
N PRO A 25 8.28 0.75 -34.62
CA PRO A 25 8.73 1.73 -33.62
C PRO A 25 7.58 2.66 -33.20
N LEU A 26 7.49 2.93 -31.90
CA LEU A 26 6.59 3.92 -31.31
C LEU A 26 6.99 5.33 -31.80
N GLN A 27 6.14 5.93 -32.64
CA GLN A 27 6.17 7.37 -32.89
C GLN A 27 5.65 8.11 -31.65
N THR A 28 6.44 9.08 -31.20
CA THR A 28 6.13 10.01 -30.11
C THR A 28 4.83 10.76 -30.39
N ARG A 29 3.83 10.61 -29.51
CA ARG A 29 2.65 11.49 -29.46
C ARG A 29 2.77 12.40 -28.24
N GLY A 30 2.71 13.71 -28.49
CA GLY A 30 2.75 14.77 -27.48
C GLY A 30 1.56 14.75 -26.51
N PRO A 31 1.51 15.69 -25.56
CA PRO A 31 0.58 15.65 -24.43
C PRO A 31 -0.88 15.78 -24.87
N PHE A 32 -1.74 14.90 -24.35
CA PHE A 32 -3.18 14.91 -24.58
C PHE A 32 -3.87 16.11 -23.91
N PRO A 33 -4.95 16.65 -24.51
CA PRO A 33 -5.62 17.87 -24.04
C PRO A 33 -6.58 17.64 -22.87
N ASN A 34 -6.78 18.71 -22.10
CA ASN A 34 -7.68 18.87 -20.95
C ASN A 34 -9.13 18.38 -21.21
N PRO A 35 -9.78 17.67 -20.26
CA PRO A 35 -11.19 17.32 -20.38
C PRO A 35 -12.06 18.47 -19.84
N SER A 36 -12.53 19.35 -20.74
CA SER A 36 -13.59 20.31 -20.42
C SER A 36 -14.90 19.95 -21.13
N ARG A 37 -15.96 19.85 -20.31
CA ARG A 37 -17.41 19.89 -20.61
C ARG A 37 -18.09 18.66 -21.23
N ARG A 38 -19.07 18.14 -20.48
CA ARG A 38 -20.51 18.13 -20.83
C ARG A 38 -21.37 17.98 -19.56
N TYR A 39 -21.96 19.09 -19.10
CA TYR A 39 -23.15 19.04 -18.24
C TYR A 39 -24.25 19.87 -18.93
N SER A 40 -25.37 19.19 -19.21
CA SER A 40 -26.57 19.77 -19.81
C SER A 40 -27.32 20.59 -18.76
N ARG A 41 -27.68 21.83 -19.13
CA ARG A 41 -28.57 22.71 -18.36
C ARG A 41 -29.95 22.06 -18.17
N ARG A 42 -30.46 22.04 -16.93
CA ARG A 42 -31.89 22.17 -16.65
C ARG A 42 -32.08 23.35 -15.71
N THR A 43 -32.86 24.31 -16.18
CA THR A 43 -33.30 25.51 -15.48
C THR A 43 -34.35 25.14 -14.42
N GLY A 44 -34.12 25.56 -13.18
CA GLY A 44 -35.10 25.52 -12.10
C GLY A 44 -34.88 26.73 -11.20
N THR A 45 -35.79 27.69 -11.28
CA THR A 45 -35.87 28.87 -10.41
C THR A 45 -36.29 28.45 -9.01
N GLY A 46 -35.53 28.82 -7.99
CA GLY A 46 -35.88 28.61 -6.59
C GLY A 46 -35.03 29.49 -5.68
N SER A 47 -35.63 30.56 -5.18
CA SER A 47 -35.09 31.45 -4.16
C SER A 47 -35.11 30.78 -2.79
N SER A 48 -33.98 30.67 -2.10
CA SER A 48 -33.96 30.63 -0.63
C SER A 48 -32.62 31.08 -0.06
N LEU A 49 -32.66 32.21 0.64
CA LEU A 49 -31.87 32.61 1.83
C LEU A 49 -30.54 31.87 2.07
N ARG A 50 -29.43 32.60 1.89
CA ARG A 50 -28.09 32.23 2.36
C ARG A 50 -27.99 32.39 3.88
N SER A 51 -27.71 31.30 4.58
CA SER A 51 -27.08 31.31 5.90
C SER A 51 -25.55 31.23 5.71
N PRO A 52 -24.73 31.99 6.46
CA PRO A 52 -23.28 31.91 6.36
C PRO A 52 -22.78 30.60 7.00
N ILE A 53 -21.91 29.91 6.27
CA ILE A 53 -21.13 28.75 6.74
C ILE A 53 -20.05 29.28 7.71
N PRO A 54 -19.79 28.64 8.87
CA PRO A 54 -18.80 29.13 9.82
C PRO A 54 -17.38 29.02 9.22
N GLN A 55 -16.64 30.12 9.26
CA GLN A 55 -15.19 30.10 9.08
C GLN A 55 -14.57 29.38 10.28
N ILE A 56 -13.87 28.28 10.04
CA ILE A 56 -13.02 27.63 11.04
C ILE A 56 -11.64 28.25 10.91
N THR A 57 -11.38 29.28 11.70
CA THR A 57 -10.03 29.71 12.07
C THR A 57 -9.48 28.72 13.09
N PRO A 58 -8.24 28.22 12.97
CA PRO A 58 -7.64 27.43 14.04
C PRO A 58 -7.27 28.37 15.19
N THR A 59 -8.05 28.33 16.26
CA THR A 59 -7.74 29.03 17.50
C THR A 59 -6.63 28.28 18.22
N SER A 60 -5.47 28.92 18.41
CA SER A 60 -4.42 28.46 19.32
C SER A 60 -5.02 28.25 20.72
N GLN A 61 -5.16 27.00 21.15
CA GLN A 61 -5.39 26.65 22.55
C GLN A 61 -4.28 25.74 23.02
N THR A 62 -3.43 26.31 23.86
CA THR A 62 -2.38 25.67 24.64
C THR A 62 -3.01 24.63 25.57
N LEU A 63 -2.98 23.36 25.18
CA LEU A 63 -3.21 22.23 26.08
C LEU A 63 -1.86 21.58 26.37
N ALA A 64 -1.37 21.79 27.59
CA ALA A 64 -0.24 21.05 28.14
C ALA A 64 -0.62 19.58 28.26
N HIS A 65 -0.36 18.80 27.20
CA HIS A 65 -0.45 17.35 27.22
C HIS A 65 0.92 16.75 27.53
N THR A 66 0.91 15.84 28.49
CA THR A 66 2.03 15.00 28.90
C THR A 66 2.66 14.34 27.67
N MET A 67 3.89 14.74 27.34
CA MET A 67 4.65 14.20 26.22
C MET A 67 4.87 12.69 26.42
N THR A 68 4.07 11.89 25.74
CA THR A 68 4.46 10.53 25.40
C THR A 68 5.40 10.67 24.19
N GLN A 69 6.62 10.15 24.29
CA GLN A 69 7.64 10.27 23.25
C GLN A 69 7.14 9.66 21.93
N SER A 70 6.61 10.50 21.06
CA SER A 70 6.48 10.21 19.63
C SER A 70 7.90 10.04 19.09
N THR A 71 8.23 8.85 18.61
CA THR A 71 9.55 8.58 18.02
C THR A 71 9.61 9.29 16.67
N SER A 72 10.22 10.48 16.67
CA SER A 72 10.64 11.15 15.43
C SER A 72 11.38 10.14 14.55
N VAL A 73 11.13 10.16 13.23
CA VAL A 73 11.85 9.30 12.27
C VAL A 73 13.37 9.52 12.36
N TYR A 74 13.81 10.63 12.95
CA TYR A 74 15.20 11.03 13.14
C TYR A 74 15.78 10.66 14.50
N SER A 75 15.04 9.98 15.38
CA SER A 75 15.48 9.64 16.73
C SER A 75 16.49 8.48 16.80
N SER A 76 16.98 7.99 15.66
CA SER A 76 17.93 6.88 15.59
C SER A 76 19.39 7.35 15.40
N ALA A 77 20.30 6.56 15.97
CA ALA A 77 21.76 6.71 16.08
C ALA A 77 22.27 7.90 16.91
N ALA A 78 23.27 7.63 17.78
CA ALA A 78 24.00 8.67 18.49
C ALA A 78 24.75 9.55 17.48
N ALA A 79 24.64 10.88 17.63
CA ALA A 79 25.40 11.82 16.83
C ALA A 79 26.89 11.67 17.15
N GLU A 80 27.74 11.55 16.12
CA GLU A 80 29.17 11.80 16.27
C GLU A 80 29.42 13.32 16.24
N ASP A 81 30.46 13.79 16.94
CA ASP A 81 30.77 15.21 17.04
C ASP A 81 30.98 15.85 15.66
N GLY A 82 30.14 16.84 15.33
CA GLY A 82 30.22 17.61 14.08
C GLY A 82 29.44 17.02 12.88
N GLU A 83 28.81 15.85 13.02
CA GLU A 83 28.03 15.21 11.95
C GLU A 83 26.65 15.88 11.77
N THR A 84 26.36 16.38 10.56
CA THR A 84 25.01 16.90 10.25
C THR A 84 23.98 15.77 10.17
N LEU A 85 22.69 16.07 10.41
CA LEU A 85 21.62 15.07 10.30
C LEU A 85 21.56 14.43 8.90
N ARG A 86 21.81 15.23 7.85
CA ARG A 86 21.89 14.76 6.46
C ARG A 86 23.00 13.71 6.29
N GLU A 87 24.20 14.01 6.77
CA GLU A 87 25.36 13.10 6.68
C GLU A 87 25.09 11.82 7.46
N ARG A 88 24.55 11.93 8.67
CA ARG A 88 24.18 10.80 9.51
C ARG A 88 23.28 9.80 8.79
N ILE A 89 22.20 10.29 8.18
CA ILE A 89 21.24 9.43 7.48
C ILE A 89 21.88 8.79 6.25
N ILE A 90 22.72 9.52 5.52
CA ILE A 90 23.42 8.98 4.34
C ILE A 90 24.46 7.92 4.75
N LEU A 91 25.16 8.11 5.87
CA LEU A 91 26.17 7.19 6.38
C LEU A 91 25.57 5.94 7.03
N ARG A 92 24.37 6.05 7.60
CA ARG A 92 23.69 4.97 8.33
C ARG A 92 22.24 4.76 7.82
N PRO A 93 22.04 4.52 6.50
CA PRO A 93 20.71 4.47 5.90
C PRO A 93 19.81 3.38 6.49
N GLN A 94 20.40 2.29 6.98
CA GLN A 94 19.68 1.18 7.61
C GLN A 94 18.82 1.59 8.81
N ASP A 95 19.20 2.66 9.52
CA ASP A 95 18.51 3.15 10.71
C ASP A 95 17.27 4.02 10.37
N TYR A 96 17.06 4.31 9.08
CA TYR A 96 15.99 5.21 8.61
C TYR A 96 15.12 4.57 7.53
N ILE A 97 15.74 3.94 6.52
CA ILE A 97 15.04 3.35 5.37
C ILE A 97 15.17 1.82 5.29
N GLY A 98 15.99 1.21 6.15
CA GLY A 98 16.36 -0.20 6.07
C GLY A 98 17.53 -0.45 5.12
N SER A 99 17.85 -1.72 4.88
CA SER A 99 19.04 -2.10 4.10
C SER A 99 19.03 -1.51 2.69
N VAL A 100 20.20 -1.03 2.26
CA VAL A 100 20.48 -0.55 0.90
C VAL A 100 20.99 -1.66 -0.02
N ASP A 101 21.14 -2.89 0.51
CA ASP A 101 21.56 -4.05 -0.25
C ASP A 101 20.35 -4.87 -0.71
N LYS A 102 20.55 -5.61 -1.81
CA LYS A 102 19.54 -6.53 -2.32
C LYS A 102 19.30 -7.65 -1.30
N CYS A 103 18.04 -7.96 -1.04
CA CYS A 103 17.65 -9.17 -0.34
C CYS A 103 16.59 -9.92 -1.16
N THR A 104 16.55 -11.24 -1.00
CA THR A 104 15.55 -12.11 -1.63
C THR A 104 14.59 -12.63 -0.57
N ARG A 105 13.29 -12.37 -0.74
CA ARG A 105 12.24 -12.84 0.16
C ARG A 105 11.07 -13.45 -0.62
N LYS A 106 10.35 -14.41 -0.03
CA LYS A 106 9.09 -14.90 -0.60
C LYS A 106 7.98 -13.89 -0.32
N MET A 107 7.53 -13.19 -1.35
CA MET A 107 6.56 -12.10 -1.24
C MET A 107 5.42 -12.28 -2.24
N TRP A 108 4.29 -11.65 -1.92
CA TRP A 108 3.15 -11.58 -2.82
C TRP A 108 3.33 -10.45 -3.81
N VAL A 109 3.39 -10.78 -5.09
CA VAL A 109 3.34 -9.83 -6.20
C VAL A 109 2.13 -10.11 -7.08
N ARG A 110 1.72 -9.14 -7.90
CA ARG A 110 0.59 -9.31 -8.81
C ARG A 110 1.07 -9.52 -10.23
N GLU A 111 0.86 -10.74 -10.74
CA GLU A 111 1.03 -11.08 -12.14
C GLU A 111 -0.33 -11.06 -12.84
N ARG A 112 -0.55 -10.04 -13.69
CA ARG A 112 -1.82 -9.79 -14.39
C ARG A 112 -2.99 -9.62 -13.40
N LEU A 113 -3.86 -10.63 -13.28
CA LEU A 113 -5.06 -10.61 -12.44
C LEU A 113 -4.93 -11.50 -11.19
N LYS A 114 -3.81 -12.19 -10.99
CA LYS A 114 -3.60 -13.06 -9.84
C LYS A 114 -2.45 -12.59 -8.96
N PHE A 115 -2.58 -12.81 -7.66
CA PHE A 115 -1.45 -12.75 -6.76
C PHE A 115 -0.63 -14.04 -6.86
N THR A 116 0.69 -13.92 -6.82
CA THR A 116 1.61 -15.05 -6.86
C THR A 116 2.63 -14.87 -5.75
N HIS A 117 2.85 -15.93 -4.97
CA HIS A 117 3.82 -15.96 -3.88
C HIS A 117 5.13 -16.52 -4.41
N ARG A 118 6.05 -15.65 -4.78
CA ARG A 118 7.34 -16.03 -5.38
C ARG A 118 8.51 -15.38 -4.65
N ALA A 119 9.71 -15.89 -4.91
CA ALA A 119 10.92 -15.19 -4.52
C ALA A 119 11.01 -13.86 -5.29
N VAL A 120 11.28 -12.78 -4.57
CA VAL A 120 11.45 -11.44 -5.10
C VAL A 120 12.75 -10.89 -4.55
N THR A 121 13.62 -10.41 -5.43
CA THR A 121 14.90 -9.79 -5.07
C THR A 121 14.79 -8.27 -5.22
N TYR A 122 14.94 -7.54 -4.13
CA TYR A 122 14.75 -6.09 -4.10
C TYR A 122 15.63 -5.43 -3.05
N VAL A 123 15.77 -4.10 -3.11
CA VAL A 123 16.43 -3.30 -2.09
C VAL A 123 15.38 -2.71 -1.14
N PRO A 124 15.36 -3.07 0.16
CA PRO A 124 14.38 -2.57 1.12
C PRO A 124 14.33 -1.05 1.20
N GLY A 125 15.49 -0.38 1.25
CA GLY A 125 15.58 1.08 1.30
C GLY A 125 14.93 1.79 0.11
N LEU A 126 15.11 1.26 -1.10
CA LEU A 126 14.50 1.79 -2.31
C LEU A 126 12.97 1.62 -2.28
N TYR A 127 12.48 0.45 -1.89
CA TYR A 127 11.05 0.20 -1.73
C TYR A 127 10.44 1.12 -0.66
N LYS A 128 11.17 1.33 0.44
CA LYS A 128 10.74 2.17 1.56
C LYS A 128 10.53 3.63 1.16
N ILE A 129 11.48 4.24 0.45
CA ILE A 129 11.32 5.64 0.02
C ILE A 129 10.14 5.83 -0.92
N PHE A 130 9.85 4.85 -1.77
CA PHE A 130 8.63 4.84 -2.59
C PHE A 130 7.37 4.76 -1.73
N ASP A 131 7.34 3.84 -0.76
CA ASP A 131 6.18 3.61 0.09
C ASP A 131 5.85 4.84 0.95
N GLU A 132 6.84 5.56 1.47
CA GLU A 132 6.62 6.78 2.24
C GLU A 132 5.92 7.88 1.43
N VAL A 133 6.30 8.08 0.16
CA VAL A 133 5.63 9.05 -0.72
C VAL A 133 4.22 8.57 -1.10
N LEU A 134 4.04 7.26 -1.33
CA LEU A 134 2.74 6.69 -1.66
C LEU A 134 1.75 6.78 -0.50
N ILE A 135 2.19 6.49 0.73
CA ILE A 135 1.38 6.62 1.94
C ILE A 135 1.03 8.08 2.17
N TYR A 136 2.00 9.01 2.06
CA TYR A 136 1.76 10.45 2.18
C TYR A 136 0.64 10.92 1.24
N ALA A 137 0.64 10.44 -0.01
CA ALA A 137 -0.39 10.71 -1.01
C ALA A 137 -1.74 10.08 -0.63
N ALA A 138 -1.75 8.81 -0.20
CA ALA A 138 -2.96 8.09 0.16
C ALA A 138 -3.65 8.65 1.42
N ASP A 139 -2.88 9.17 2.37
CA ASP A 139 -3.38 9.82 3.58
C ASP A 139 -4.08 11.15 3.27
N ASN A 140 -3.90 11.72 2.07
CA ASN A 140 -4.68 12.87 1.63
C ASN A 140 -6.18 12.58 1.61
N LYS A 141 -6.60 11.33 1.40
CA LYS A 141 -8.02 10.95 1.45
C LYS A 141 -8.65 11.15 2.82
N GLN A 142 -7.86 11.03 3.88
CA GLN A 142 -8.33 11.30 5.25
C GLN A 142 -8.39 12.81 5.52
N ARG A 143 -7.42 13.58 5.00
CA ARG A 143 -7.40 15.05 5.11
C ARG A 143 -8.53 15.70 4.30
N ASP A 144 -8.74 15.20 3.09
CA ASP A 144 -9.77 15.63 2.16
C ASP A 144 -10.55 14.42 1.59
N PRO A 145 -11.75 14.15 2.13
CA PRO A 145 -12.65 13.12 1.62
C PRO A 145 -13.05 13.29 0.15
N SER A 146 -12.85 14.46 -0.46
CA SER A 146 -13.15 14.72 -1.88
C SER A 146 -12.09 14.17 -2.85
N MET A 147 -10.91 13.76 -2.36
CA MET A 147 -9.89 13.09 -3.18
C MET A 147 -10.50 11.88 -3.90
N ASP A 148 -10.36 11.82 -5.23
CA ASP A 148 -10.94 10.78 -6.08
C ASP A 148 -9.95 10.17 -7.08
N SER A 149 -8.68 10.57 -7.05
CA SER A 149 -7.65 10.08 -7.96
C SER A 149 -6.30 9.94 -7.26
N LEU A 150 -5.71 8.75 -7.37
CA LEU A 150 -4.31 8.45 -7.02
C LEU A 150 -3.64 7.80 -8.24
N ARG A 151 -2.56 8.37 -8.74
CA ARG A 151 -1.89 7.89 -9.96
C ARG A 151 -0.40 7.74 -9.70
N VAL A 152 0.14 6.61 -10.11
CA VAL A 152 1.56 6.31 -10.01
C VAL A 152 2.10 6.00 -11.40
N GLU A 153 3.20 6.65 -11.75
CA GLU A 153 3.92 6.47 -13.00
C GLU A 153 5.37 6.10 -12.66
N ILE A 154 5.85 4.99 -13.18
CA ILE A 154 7.23 4.53 -13.07
C ILE A 154 7.79 4.39 -14.48
N ASP A 155 8.79 5.21 -14.78
CA ASP A 155 9.61 5.10 -15.97
C ASP A 155 10.93 4.40 -15.59
N ALA A 156 11.00 3.10 -15.88
CA ALA A 156 12.17 2.28 -15.60
C ALA A 156 13.41 2.71 -16.41
N HIS A 157 13.22 3.25 -17.62
CA HIS A 157 14.32 3.71 -18.47
C HIS A 157 14.95 4.99 -17.92
N GLN A 158 14.13 5.89 -17.39
CA GLN A 158 14.59 7.13 -16.78
C GLN A 158 14.90 7.00 -15.28
N GLY A 159 14.60 5.85 -14.67
CA GLY A 159 14.68 5.67 -13.22
C GLY A 159 13.81 6.66 -12.46
N SER A 160 12.67 7.07 -13.02
CA SER A 160 11.82 8.12 -12.47
C SER A 160 10.50 7.55 -11.95
N ILE A 161 10.07 8.05 -10.80
CA ILE A 161 8.82 7.68 -10.14
C ILE A 161 8.03 8.96 -9.89
N SER A 162 6.77 8.98 -10.31
CA SER A 162 5.83 10.10 -10.13
C SER A 162 4.58 9.60 -9.44
N ILE A 163 4.20 10.27 -8.34
CA ILE A 163 3.01 9.98 -7.56
C ILE A 163 2.16 11.25 -7.53
N TYR A 164 0.96 11.14 -8.09
CA TYR A 164 -0.03 12.21 -8.20
C TYR A 164 -1.27 11.86 -7.37
N TYR A 165 -1.81 12.84 -6.66
CA TYR A 165 -3.13 12.75 -6.06
C TYR A 165 -3.86 14.09 -6.17
N ASN A 166 -5.19 14.04 -6.18
CA ASN A 166 -6.03 15.23 -6.11
C ASN A 166 -6.73 15.36 -4.74
N GLY A 167 -7.71 16.26 -4.67
CA GLY A 167 -8.19 16.79 -3.41
C GLY A 167 -7.33 17.98 -2.98
N GLN A 168 -7.49 18.46 -1.76
CA GLN A 168 -6.80 19.61 -1.22
C GLN A 168 -5.29 19.47 -1.45
N GLY A 169 -4.71 20.47 -2.11
CA GLY A 169 -3.28 20.58 -2.32
C GLY A 169 -2.57 21.02 -1.06
N LEU A 170 -1.25 21.18 -1.15
CA LEU A 170 -0.48 21.76 -0.06
C LEU A 170 -0.70 23.29 -0.04
N PRO A 171 -0.82 23.92 1.14
CA PRO A 171 -0.91 25.38 1.26
C PRO A 171 0.29 26.05 0.58
N ILE A 172 0.06 27.06 -0.27
CA ILE A 172 1.14 27.83 -0.91
C ILE A 172 1.35 29.15 -0.16
N GLU A 173 1.78 29.00 1.09
CA GLU A 173 2.03 30.09 2.03
C GLU A 173 3.36 29.89 2.77
N LEU A 174 3.88 30.98 3.32
CA LEU A 174 5.05 30.97 4.17
C LEU A 174 4.69 30.38 5.54
N HIS A 175 5.59 29.58 6.11
CA HIS A 175 5.38 29.02 7.43
C HIS A 175 5.59 30.11 8.50
N PRO A 176 4.72 30.19 9.52
CA PRO A 176 4.76 31.27 10.50
C PRO A 176 6.02 31.24 11.38
N GLU A 177 6.58 30.06 11.67
CA GLU A 177 7.76 29.91 12.54
C GLU A 177 9.09 29.70 11.79
N GLU A 178 9.03 29.37 10.49
CA GLU A 178 10.21 29.01 9.68
C GLU A 178 10.39 30.09 8.61
N GLU A 179 11.18 31.11 8.96
CA GLU A 179 11.24 32.37 8.22
C GLU A 179 11.66 32.20 6.76
N GLY A 180 10.84 32.73 5.84
CA GLY A 180 11.13 32.73 4.40
C GLY A 180 10.89 31.40 3.68
N LEU A 181 10.39 30.38 4.38
CA LEU A 181 10.17 29.05 3.81
C LEU A 181 8.69 28.80 3.54
N TYR A 182 8.38 28.28 2.34
CA TYR A 182 7.01 27.87 2.00
C TYR A 182 6.68 26.49 2.57
N MET A 183 5.41 26.24 2.89
CA MET A 183 4.95 24.94 3.40
C MET A 183 5.41 23.74 2.55
N PRO A 184 5.28 23.73 1.20
CA PRO A 184 5.76 22.60 0.41
C PRO A 184 7.28 22.42 0.50
N GLU A 185 8.05 23.48 0.76
CA GLU A 185 9.49 23.35 0.96
C GLU A 185 9.79 22.65 2.29
N ILE A 186 9.14 23.05 3.39
CA ILE A 186 9.38 22.49 4.72
C ILE A 186 9.00 21.01 4.77
N ILE A 187 7.83 20.67 4.23
CA ILE A 187 7.30 19.30 4.24
C ILE A 187 8.26 18.31 3.58
N PHE A 188 8.96 18.71 2.53
CA PHE A 188 9.74 17.81 1.69
C PHE A 188 11.25 18.06 1.71
N GLY A 189 11.70 19.21 2.23
CA GLY A 189 13.06 19.74 2.04
C GLY A 189 13.88 19.94 3.31
N HIS A 190 13.26 20.01 4.50
CA HIS A 190 13.94 20.40 5.73
C HIS A 190 13.93 19.27 6.77
N LEU A 191 15.03 18.54 6.92
CA LEU A 191 15.14 17.43 7.88
C LEU A 191 15.09 17.96 9.33
N GLY A 192 14.23 17.38 10.17
CA GLY A 192 14.17 17.71 11.60
C GLY A 192 13.51 19.05 11.93
N SER A 193 12.65 19.56 11.04
CA SER A 193 11.85 20.78 11.28
C SER A 193 10.78 20.55 12.36
N SER A 194 10.32 21.60 13.06
CA SER A 194 9.22 21.49 14.04
C SER A 194 7.95 20.85 13.46
N TYR A 195 7.71 21.07 12.16
CA TYR A 195 6.62 20.45 11.42
C TYR A 195 6.65 18.90 11.42
N ASP A 196 7.83 18.28 11.57
CA ASP A 196 7.94 16.81 11.67
C ASP A 196 7.25 16.30 12.94
N GLU A 197 7.26 17.08 14.02
CA GLU A 197 6.59 16.74 15.28
C GLU A 197 5.07 16.93 15.14
N GLU A 198 4.63 18.04 14.55
CA GLU A 198 3.20 18.32 14.32
C GLU A 198 2.51 17.27 13.45
N LEU A 199 3.18 16.83 12.39
CA LEU A 199 2.68 15.78 11.51
C LEU A 199 2.48 14.44 12.22
N THR A 200 3.28 14.16 13.26
CA THR A 200 3.18 12.95 14.08
C THR A 200 2.21 13.10 15.25
N ALA A 201 1.85 14.32 15.65
CA ALA A 201 0.99 14.60 16.82
C ALA A 201 -0.43 14.03 16.68
N GLY A 202 -0.92 13.83 15.45
CA GLY A 202 -2.20 13.17 15.18
C GLY A 202 -2.18 11.63 15.31
N GLY A 203 -1.00 11.04 15.53
CA GLY A 203 -0.76 9.62 15.85
C GLY A 203 -1.17 8.57 14.83
N ARG A 204 -1.94 8.92 13.81
CA ARG A 204 -2.44 8.01 12.76
C ARG A 204 -1.72 8.19 11.43
N ASN A 205 -0.96 9.27 11.29
CA ASN A 205 -0.38 9.67 10.02
C ASN A 205 1.11 9.31 9.94
N ASN A 206 1.59 8.99 8.74
CA ASN A 206 2.94 8.43 8.53
C ASN A 206 3.94 9.41 7.88
N TYR A 207 3.79 10.72 8.07
CA TYR A 207 4.41 11.72 7.19
C TYR A 207 5.93 11.92 7.31
N GLY A 208 6.59 11.33 8.31
CA GLY A 208 8.01 11.59 8.57
C GLY A 208 9.00 10.99 7.56
N GLY A 209 8.58 10.11 6.66
CA GLY A 209 9.48 9.45 5.71
C GLY A 209 9.58 10.11 4.32
N VAL A 210 8.75 11.09 4.00
CA VAL A 210 8.72 11.68 2.64
C VAL A 210 10.01 12.45 2.31
N LYS A 211 10.64 13.05 3.32
CA LYS A 211 11.95 13.72 3.22
C LYS A 211 13.08 12.73 2.96
N LEU A 212 12.96 11.48 3.43
CA LEU A 212 13.92 10.42 3.12
C LEU A 212 13.90 10.10 1.62
N ALA A 213 12.73 10.16 0.96
CA ALA A 213 12.68 9.99 -0.49
C ALA A 213 13.43 11.11 -1.23
N ASN A 214 13.34 12.35 -0.78
CA ASN A 214 14.13 13.46 -1.33
C ASN A 214 15.63 13.26 -1.06
N LEU A 215 16.00 12.93 0.17
CA LEU A 215 17.38 12.68 0.57
C LEU A 215 18.04 11.54 -0.24
N PHE A 216 17.32 10.47 -0.53
CA PHE A 216 17.82 9.35 -1.36
C PHE A 216 17.50 9.50 -2.85
N SER A 217 17.32 10.73 -3.33
CA SER A 217 17.11 11.04 -4.75
C SER A 217 18.16 11.98 -5.33
N THR A 218 18.47 11.78 -6.61
CA THR A 218 19.31 12.70 -7.41
C THR A 218 18.54 13.94 -7.86
N GLU A 219 17.24 13.79 -8.07
CA GLU A 219 16.28 14.84 -8.42
C GLU A 219 14.95 14.54 -7.72
N PHE A 220 14.35 15.55 -7.11
CA PHE A 220 13.06 15.47 -6.43
C PHE A 220 12.25 16.74 -6.73
N VAL A 221 11.09 16.58 -7.34
CA VAL A 221 10.25 17.65 -7.86
C VAL A 221 8.91 17.62 -7.15
N ILE A 222 8.54 18.76 -6.58
CA ILE A 222 7.24 18.98 -5.95
C ILE A 222 6.45 19.91 -6.84
N GLU A 223 5.23 19.53 -7.17
CA GLU A 223 4.27 20.38 -7.82
C GLU A 223 2.94 20.31 -7.08
N THR A 224 2.34 21.45 -6.76
CA THR A 224 1.03 21.50 -6.09
C THR A 224 0.24 22.71 -6.57
N VAL A 225 -1.08 22.57 -6.56
CA VAL A 225 -2.02 23.65 -6.84
C VAL A 225 -2.83 23.93 -5.59
N ASP A 226 -2.87 25.20 -5.21
CA ASP A 226 -3.76 25.75 -4.20
C ASP A 226 -4.77 26.66 -4.91
N SER A 227 -5.97 26.13 -5.14
CA SER A 227 -7.05 26.81 -5.82
C SER A 227 -7.67 27.92 -4.98
N LEU A 228 -7.49 27.91 -3.66
CA LEU A 228 -7.99 28.98 -2.79
C LEU A 228 -7.13 30.24 -2.96
N LEU A 229 -5.82 30.05 -3.08
CA LEU A 229 -4.87 31.12 -3.35
C LEU A 229 -4.65 31.38 -4.84
N GLU A 230 -5.29 30.60 -5.72
CA GLU A 230 -5.11 30.62 -7.17
C GLU A 230 -3.63 30.55 -7.58
N LYS A 231 -2.86 29.70 -6.91
CA LYS A 231 -1.41 29.53 -7.10
C LYS A 231 -1.08 28.11 -7.49
N ARG A 232 -0.05 27.99 -8.32
CA ARG A 232 0.67 26.74 -8.57
C ARG A 232 2.11 26.92 -8.10
N TYR A 233 2.58 25.96 -7.33
CA TYR A 233 3.94 25.89 -6.82
C TYR A 233 4.70 24.78 -7.53
N LYS A 234 5.96 25.05 -7.87
CA LYS A 234 6.92 24.03 -8.31
C LYS A 234 8.28 24.29 -7.68
N GLN A 235 8.89 23.26 -7.13
CA GLN A 235 10.26 23.33 -6.62
C GLN A 235 11.02 22.04 -6.93
N ILE A 236 12.31 22.18 -7.19
CA ILE A 236 13.19 21.07 -7.53
C ILE A 236 14.31 21.02 -6.49
N PHE A 237 14.51 19.85 -5.90
CA PHE A 237 15.68 19.49 -5.11
C PHE A 237 16.56 18.55 -5.92
N SER A 238 17.85 18.59 -5.64
CA SER A 238 18.85 17.72 -6.26
C SER A 238 19.98 17.44 -5.29
N ASP A 239 20.85 16.51 -5.65
CA ASP A 239 22.07 16.21 -4.87
C ASP A 239 21.75 15.78 -3.44
N ASN A 240 20.81 14.83 -3.30
CA ASN A 240 20.40 14.27 -2.00
C ASN A 240 20.01 15.37 -1.00
N ILE A 241 19.03 16.21 -1.36
CA ILE A 241 18.60 17.42 -0.62
C ILE A 241 19.63 18.56 -0.53
N GLY A 242 20.85 18.38 -1.03
CA GLY A 242 21.96 19.32 -0.89
C GLY A 242 21.79 20.61 -1.71
N LYS A 243 20.97 20.58 -2.75
CA LYS A 243 20.66 21.75 -3.59
C LYS A 243 19.16 21.85 -3.82
N LYS A 244 18.65 23.08 -3.84
CA LYS A 244 17.26 23.39 -4.19
C LYS A 244 17.17 24.54 -5.18
N SER A 245 16.13 24.55 -6.00
CA SER A 245 15.73 25.74 -6.76
C SER A 245 14.94 26.69 -5.87
N GLU A 246 14.90 27.96 -6.27
CA GLU A 246 13.85 28.86 -5.79
C GLU A 246 12.46 28.30 -6.15
N PRO A 247 11.44 28.51 -5.31
CA PRO A 247 10.08 28.09 -5.61
C PRO A 247 9.51 28.89 -6.78
N GLN A 248 9.08 28.17 -7.83
CA GLN A 248 8.37 28.77 -8.95
C GLN A 248 6.88 28.85 -8.62
N ILE A 249 6.40 30.05 -8.32
CA ILE A 249 4.99 30.32 -8.01
C ILE A 249 4.35 31.06 -9.17
N THR A 250 3.34 30.45 -9.76
CA THR A 250 2.60 31.01 -10.90
C THR A 250 1.11 31.08 -10.60
N VAL A 251 0.40 32.05 -11.20
CA VAL A 251 -1.05 32.19 -11.08
C VAL A 251 -1.77 31.00 -11.74
N CYS A 252 -2.79 30.46 -11.08
CA CYS A 252 -3.61 29.34 -11.52
C CYS A 252 -5.09 29.61 -11.20
N LEU A 253 -5.75 30.43 -12.04
CA LEU A 253 -7.14 30.90 -11.85
C LEU A 253 -8.21 29.80 -12.01
N GLN A 254 -7.88 28.69 -12.67
CA GLN A 254 -8.79 27.59 -12.93
C GLN A 254 -8.06 26.26 -12.70
N GLY A 255 -7.79 25.98 -11.43
CA GLY A 255 -7.14 24.74 -10.99
C GLY A 255 -8.09 23.87 -10.19
N VAL A 256 -8.18 22.59 -10.55
CA VAL A 256 -8.54 21.56 -9.57
C VAL A 256 -7.31 21.37 -8.68
N ASN A 257 -7.50 21.26 -7.37
CA ASN A 257 -6.38 20.99 -6.46
C ASN A 257 -5.77 19.63 -6.73
N TRP A 258 -4.45 19.59 -6.70
CA TRP A 258 -3.66 18.38 -6.81
C TRP A 258 -2.24 18.61 -6.34
N THR A 259 -1.59 17.51 -5.98
CA THR A 259 -0.16 17.46 -5.69
C THR A 259 0.46 16.33 -6.49
N ARG A 260 1.66 16.58 -7.00
CA ARG A 260 2.51 15.60 -7.67
C ARG A 260 3.90 15.67 -7.07
N VAL A 261 4.41 14.51 -6.69
CA VAL A 261 5.79 14.30 -6.27
C VAL A 261 6.45 13.42 -7.32
N THR A 262 7.51 13.92 -7.96
CA THR A 262 8.29 13.16 -8.93
C THR A 262 9.73 13.07 -8.45
N PHE A 263 10.31 11.89 -8.39
CA PHE A 263 11.66 11.70 -7.91
C PHE A 263 12.43 10.67 -8.73
N LYS A 264 13.75 10.85 -8.79
CA LYS A 264 14.72 9.92 -9.37
C LYS A 264 15.60 9.38 -8.25
N PRO A 265 15.32 8.16 -7.74
CA PRO A 265 16.14 7.55 -6.71
C PRO A 265 17.62 7.56 -7.09
N ASP A 266 18.47 7.83 -6.12
CA ASP A 266 19.92 7.71 -6.28
C ASP A 266 20.30 6.22 -6.24
N LEU A 267 20.14 5.55 -7.39
CA LEU A 267 20.34 4.10 -7.50
C LEU A 267 21.75 3.65 -7.11
N ALA A 268 22.75 4.54 -7.23
CA ALA A 268 24.11 4.23 -6.79
C ALA A 268 24.18 3.98 -5.28
N LYS A 269 23.41 4.73 -4.46
CA LYS A 269 23.30 4.51 -3.01
C LYS A 269 22.60 3.19 -2.65
N PHE A 270 21.89 2.59 -3.60
CA PHE A 270 21.21 1.30 -3.47
C PHE A 270 21.95 0.16 -4.18
N HIS A 271 23.19 0.40 -4.63
CA HIS A 271 23.99 -0.57 -5.39
C HIS A 271 23.25 -1.10 -6.64
N MET A 272 22.51 -0.21 -7.31
CA MET A 272 21.68 -0.48 -8.49
C MET A 272 22.05 0.45 -9.65
N THR A 273 21.79 0.00 -10.88
CA THR A 273 22.00 0.79 -12.11
C THR A 273 20.70 1.16 -12.81
N HIS A 274 19.62 0.42 -12.54
CA HIS A 274 18.28 0.63 -13.07
C HIS A 274 17.26 0.05 -12.09
N LEU A 275 15.97 0.35 -12.29
CA LEU A 275 14.88 -0.26 -11.53
C LEU A 275 14.61 -1.66 -12.08
N ASP A 276 14.97 -2.69 -11.31
CA ASP A 276 14.72 -4.09 -11.66
C ASP A 276 13.20 -4.41 -11.72
N ASP A 277 12.81 -5.38 -12.56
CA ASP A 277 11.40 -5.79 -12.70
C ASP A 277 10.77 -6.22 -11.36
N ASP A 278 11.53 -6.89 -10.51
CA ASP A 278 11.08 -7.36 -9.19
C ASP A 278 10.66 -6.21 -8.26
N VAL A 279 11.43 -5.12 -8.23
CA VAL A 279 11.07 -3.96 -7.40
C VAL A 279 9.88 -3.22 -8.00
N ILE A 280 9.78 -3.14 -9.34
CA ILE A 280 8.63 -2.54 -10.02
C ILE A 280 7.36 -3.33 -9.74
N ASP A 281 7.42 -4.66 -9.74
CA ASP A 281 6.30 -5.54 -9.40
C ASP A 281 5.85 -5.35 -7.95
N LEU A 282 6.78 -5.18 -7.00
CA LEU A 282 6.46 -4.85 -5.61
C LEU A 282 5.82 -3.47 -5.49
N MET A 283 6.38 -2.44 -6.14
CA MET A 283 5.81 -1.09 -6.14
C MET A 283 4.40 -1.11 -6.74
N ARG A 284 4.19 -1.81 -7.86
CA ARG A 284 2.87 -1.99 -8.50
C ARG A 284 1.88 -2.67 -7.56
N LYS A 285 2.28 -3.75 -6.91
CA LYS A 285 1.46 -4.44 -5.90
C LYS A 285 1.12 -3.48 -4.76
N ARG A 286 2.04 -2.64 -4.35
CA ARG A 286 1.83 -1.69 -3.28
C ARG A 286 0.84 -0.57 -3.65
N VAL A 287 0.87 -0.09 -4.90
CA VAL A 287 -0.18 0.81 -5.42
C VAL A 287 -1.54 0.12 -5.45
N LEU A 288 -1.59 -1.18 -5.78
CA LEU A 288 -2.83 -1.95 -5.69
C LEU A 288 -3.34 -2.08 -4.26
N ASP A 289 -2.46 -2.23 -3.27
CA ASP A 289 -2.88 -2.24 -1.86
C ASP A 289 -3.68 -0.97 -1.54
N MET A 290 -3.25 0.21 -2.03
CA MET A 290 -3.99 1.48 -1.86
C MET A 290 -5.40 1.44 -2.44
N ALA A 291 -5.61 0.72 -3.56
CA ALA A 291 -6.95 0.55 -4.12
C ALA A 291 -7.89 -0.24 -3.17
N GLY A 292 -7.33 -1.16 -2.39
CA GLY A 292 -8.05 -1.86 -1.32
C GLY A 292 -8.45 -0.95 -0.16
N PHE A 293 -7.67 0.10 0.14
CA PHE A 293 -7.88 0.97 1.30
C PHE A 293 -8.68 2.25 1.01
N LEU A 294 -8.53 2.82 -0.18
CA LEU A 294 -9.09 4.14 -0.52
C LEU A 294 -10.57 4.07 -0.97
N GLY A 295 -11.09 2.85 -1.15
CA GLY A 295 -12.48 2.61 -1.44
C GLY A 295 -12.90 2.94 -2.88
N MET A 296 -14.18 2.77 -3.17
CA MET A 296 -14.73 2.91 -4.53
C MET A 296 -14.68 4.34 -5.08
N THR A 297 -14.48 5.33 -4.21
CA THR A 297 -14.48 6.75 -4.57
C THR A 297 -13.16 7.21 -5.17
N VAL A 298 -12.09 6.43 -5.06
CA VAL A 298 -10.76 6.80 -5.55
C VAL A 298 -10.34 5.91 -6.72
N GLN A 299 -10.06 6.54 -7.87
CA GLN A 299 -9.45 5.89 -9.01
C GLN A 299 -7.95 5.72 -8.77
N VAL A 300 -7.52 4.49 -8.56
CA VAL A 300 -6.10 4.15 -8.40
C VAL A 300 -5.53 3.65 -9.72
N VAL A 301 -4.51 4.34 -10.23
CA VAL A 301 -3.91 4.13 -11.56
C VAL A 301 -2.42 3.85 -11.44
N PHE A 302 -1.93 2.85 -12.17
CA PHE A 302 -0.50 2.54 -12.29
C PHE A 302 -0.09 2.47 -13.77
N ASN A 303 0.88 3.29 -14.19
CA ASN A 303 1.35 3.41 -15.58
C ASN A 303 0.20 3.51 -16.59
N GLY A 304 -0.73 4.44 -16.33
CA GLY A 304 -1.90 4.69 -17.17
C GLY A 304 -3.00 3.63 -17.12
N ARG A 305 -2.86 2.57 -16.31
CA ARG A 305 -3.85 1.50 -16.18
C ARG A 305 -4.51 1.54 -14.80
N MET A 306 -5.84 1.67 -14.79
CA MET A 306 -6.64 1.68 -13.56
C MET A 306 -6.82 0.27 -12.99
N PHE A 307 -6.72 0.13 -11.67
CA PHE A 307 -7.11 -1.10 -10.98
C PHE A 307 -8.63 -1.18 -10.83
N GLN A 308 -9.29 -1.95 -11.69
CA GLN A 308 -10.75 -2.03 -11.72
C GLN A 308 -11.35 -2.99 -10.67
N GLN A 309 -10.55 -3.97 -10.24
CA GLN A 309 -11.03 -5.14 -9.47
C GLN A 309 -10.94 -4.99 -7.95
N SER A 310 -10.27 -3.97 -7.43
CA SER A 310 -10.03 -3.81 -5.99
C SER A 310 -10.58 -2.47 -5.56
N ARG A 311 -11.86 -2.44 -5.17
CA ARG A 311 -12.56 -1.20 -4.80
C ARG A 311 -12.85 -1.08 -3.30
N ASN A 312 -12.56 -2.13 -2.53
CA ASN A 312 -12.58 -2.19 -1.08
C ASN A 312 -11.64 -3.32 -0.63
N PHE A 313 -11.45 -3.48 0.68
CA PHE A 313 -10.53 -4.48 1.21
C PHE A 313 -10.97 -5.93 0.88
N GLY A 314 -12.27 -6.22 0.89
CA GLY A 314 -12.81 -7.52 0.50
C GLY A 314 -12.50 -7.88 -0.96
N ASP A 315 -12.70 -6.94 -1.89
CA ASP A 315 -12.37 -7.10 -3.31
C ASP A 315 -10.86 -7.29 -3.54
N TYR A 316 -10.03 -6.57 -2.77
CA TYR A 316 -8.59 -6.74 -2.76
C TYR A 316 -8.19 -8.16 -2.31
N VAL A 317 -8.74 -8.64 -1.19
CA VAL A 317 -8.49 -10.00 -0.70
C VAL A 317 -8.99 -11.05 -1.70
N TYR A 318 -10.14 -10.82 -2.34
CA TYR A 318 -10.69 -11.75 -3.32
C TYR A 318 -9.70 -12.06 -4.46
N CYS A 319 -8.86 -11.10 -4.85
CA CYS A 319 -7.80 -11.32 -5.84
C CYS A 319 -6.76 -12.37 -5.40
N TYR A 320 -6.50 -12.52 -4.10
CA TYR A 320 -5.67 -13.60 -3.56
C TYR A 320 -6.42 -14.93 -3.60
N ILE A 321 -7.69 -14.91 -3.18
CA ILE A 321 -8.53 -16.11 -3.08
C ILE A 321 -8.72 -16.77 -4.44
N ILE A 322 -9.02 -16.01 -5.50
CA ILE A 322 -9.20 -16.57 -6.86
C ILE A 322 -7.90 -17.15 -7.41
N GLY A 323 -6.76 -16.51 -7.12
CA GLY A 323 -5.45 -17.00 -7.54
C GLY A 323 -5.13 -18.32 -6.86
N ALA A 324 -5.30 -18.36 -5.53
CA ALA A 324 -5.06 -19.56 -4.74
C ALA A 324 -6.02 -20.71 -5.08
N ALA A 325 -7.31 -20.44 -5.30
CA ALA A 325 -8.26 -21.46 -5.71
C ALA A 325 -7.81 -22.12 -7.02
N ARG A 326 -7.45 -21.31 -8.02
CA ARG A 326 -6.97 -21.80 -9.31
C ARG A 326 -5.67 -22.59 -9.19
N ASP A 327 -4.69 -22.08 -8.46
CA ASP A 327 -3.39 -22.74 -8.30
C ASP A 327 -3.52 -24.08 -7.53
N ARG A 328 -4.55 -24.21 -6.67
CA ARG A 328 -4.90 -25.46 -5.96
C ARG A 328 -5.85 -26.39 -6.74
N GLY A 329 -6.31 -25.99 -7.93
CA GLY A 329 -7.32 -26.75 -8.69
C GLY A 329 -8.69 -26.82 -8.02
N GLU A 330 -9.00 -25.88 -7.11
CA GLU A 330 -10.28 -25.77 -6.41
C GLU A 330 -11.21 -24.82 -7.19
N GLU A 331 -12.47 -25.23 -7.43
CA GLU A 331 -13.48 -24.36 -8.07
C GLU A 331 -13.72 -23.08 -7.25
N LYS A 332 -13.76 -23.23 -5.91
CA LYS A 332 -13.96 -22.12 -4.99
C LYS A 332 -13.24 -22.39 -3.67
N LEU A 333 -12.30 -21.52 -3.33
CA LEU A 333 -11.66 -21.52 -2.02
C LEU A 333 -12.58 -20.80 -1.00
N PRO A 334 -12.96 -21.44 0.12
CA PRO A 334 -13.79 -20.79 1.14
C PRO A 334 -13.06 -19.60 1.77
N TRP A 335 -13.77 -18.48 1.88
CA TRP A 335 -13.29 -17.27 2.54
C TRP A 335 -14.46 -16.48 3.10
N THR A 336 -14.17 -15.58 4.02
CA THR A 336 -15.14 -14.65 4.61
C THR A 336 -14.48 -13.29 4.84
N TYR A 337 -15.29 -12.23 4.80
CA TYR A 337 -14.90 -10.85 5.01
C TYR A 337 -15.88 -10.21 6.00
N GLN A 338 -15.35 -9.45 6.96
CA GLN A 338 -16.13 -8.60 7.84
C GLN A 338 -15.36 -7.30 8.11
N ARG A 339 -16.00 -6.16 7.87
CA ARG A 339 -15.63 -4.90 8.51
C ARG A 339 -16.14 -4.98 9.94
N VAL A 340 -15.25 -5.21 10.89
CA VAL A 340 -15.58 -5.44 12.29
C VAL A 340 -16.01 -4.13 12.94
N ASN A 341 -15.28 -3.06 12.65
CA ASN A 341 -15.59 -1.69 13.03
C ASN A 341 -14.84 -0.73 12.07
N ASP A 342 -14.87 0.57 12.35
CA ASP A 342 -14.20 1.59 11.52
C ASP A 342 -12.68 1.42 11.44
N ASN A 343 -12.08 0.77 12.45
CA ASN A 343 -10.64 0.62 12.58
C ASN A 343 -10.14 -0.80 12.27
N LEU A 344 -11.02 -1.75 11.97
CA LEU A 344 -10.64 -3.15 11.78
C LEU A 344 -11.48 -3.83 10.70
N GLU A 345 -10.81 -4.32 9.67
CA GLU A 345 -11.38 -5.24 8.69
C GLU A 345 -10.60 -6.56 8.71
N VAL A 346 -11.35 -7.66 8.71
CA VAL A 346 -10.79 -9.01 8.80
C VAL A 346 -11.34 -9.87 7.68
N CYS A 347 -10.42 -10.60 7.05
CA CYS A 347 -10.72 -11.62 6.08
C CYS A 347 -10.05 -12.92 6.52
N VAL A 348 -10.74 -14.04 6.40
CA VAL A 348 -10.18 -15.37 6.74
C VAL A 348 -10.47 -16.33 5.60
N SER A 349 -9.43 -17.09 5.22
CA SER A 349 -9.52 -18.24 4.34
C SER A 349 -8.68 -19.38 4.89
N ARG A 350 -8.71 -20.53 4.22
CA ARG A 350 -7.95 -21.72 4.58
C ARG A 350 -6.59 -21.72 3.90
N SER A 351 -5.54 -21.97 4.67
CA SER A 351 -4.18 -22.23 4.17
C SER A 351 -3.95 -23.71 3.81
N GLU A 352 -2.76 -24.03 3.30
CA GLU A 352 -2.38 -25.41 2.98
C GLU A 352 -1.73 -26.18 4.14
N GLY A 353 -1.84 -25.67 5.37
CA GLY A 353 -1.26 -26.30 6.57
C GLY A 353 -0.11 -25.52 7.20
N THR A 354 0.14 -24.30 6.71
CA THR A 354 1.02 -23.32 7.35
C THR A 354 0.24 -22.03 7.54
N PHE A 355 0.38 -21.39 8.70
CA PHE A 355 -0.24 -20.08 8.93
C PHE A 355 0.24 -19.08 7.87
N GLN A 356 -0.69 -18.35 7.28
CA GLN A 356 -0.40 -17.29 6.31
C GLN A 356 -1.10 -16.01 6.73
N GLN A 357 -0.47 -14.88 6.48
CA GLN A 357 -1.01 -13.57 6.82
C GLN A 357 -0.73 -12.55 5.70
N VAL A 358 -1.66 -11.62 5.51
CA VAL A 358 -1.43 -10.37 4.77
C VAL A 358 -2.07 -9.23 5.56
N SER A 359 -1.25 -8.40 6.20
CA SER A 359 -1.76 -7.38 7.12
C SER A 359 -1.25 -5.96 6.85
N PHE A 360 -2.06 -5.01 7.31
CA PHE A 360 -1.80 -3.57 7.21
C PHE A 360 -2.15 -2.85 8.50
N VAL A 361 -1.34 -1.86 8.86
CA VAL A 361 -1.60 -0.92 9.95
C VAL A 361 -1.44 0.49 9.41
N ASN A 362 -2.49 1.32 9.46
CA ASN A 362 -2.48 2.69 8.90
C ASN A 362 -1.92 2.70 7.46
N LYS A 363 -2.43 1.77 6.63
CA LYS A 363 -1.99 1.50 5.25
C LYS A 363 -0.58 0.92 5.11
N ILE A 364 0.29 0.92 6.12
CA ILE A 364 1.63 0.31 6.07
C ILE A 364 1.51 -1.20 5.94
N ALA A 365 2.25 -1.81 5.01
CA ALA A 365 2.29 -3.26 4.84
C ALA A 365 3.15 -3.92 5.92
N THR A 366 2.52 -4.63 6.86
CA THR A 366 3.21 -5.37 7.93
C THR A 366 3.51 -6.78 7.45
N ILE A 367 4.52 -6.92 6.59
CA ILE A 367 4.84 -8.17 5.89
C ILE A 367 5.25 -9.33 6.81
N GLU A 368 5.76 -9.01 8.00
CA GLU A 368 6.10 -9.99 9.04
C GLU A 368 4.98 -10.11 10.10
N GLY A 369 3.91 -9.33 9.98
CA GLY A 369 2.73 -9.38 10.85
C GLY A 369 2.95 -8.59 12.13
N GLY A 370 2.79 -9.23 13.29
CA GLY A 370 2.96 -8.60 14.60
C GLY A 370 1.74 -8.74 15.49
N THR A 371 1.70 -7.90 16.53
CA THR A 371 0.74 -8.04 17.64
C THR A 371 -0.73 -7.95 17.22
N HIS A 372 -1.06 -7.18 16.17
CA HIS A 372 -2.43 -7.09 15.61
C HIS A 372 -2.83 -8.38 14.89
N VAL A 373 -1.92 -9.01 14.15
CA VAL A 373 -2.17 -10.30 13.50
C VAL A 373 -2.37 -11.39 14.55
N ASP A 374 -1.54 -11.41 15.59
CA ASP A 374 -1.70 -12.36 16.69
C ASP A 374 -3.03 -12.16 17.43
N PHE A 375 -3.40 -10.91 17.72
CA PHE A 375 -4.67 -10.59 18.36
C PHE A 375 -5.87 -11.16 17.59
N VAL A 376 -5.95 -10.88 16.29
CA VAL A 376 -7.06 -11.34 15.45
C VAL A 376 -7.00 -12.85 15.21
N SER A 377 -5.83 -13.40 14.86
CA SER A 377 -5.68 -14.83 14.54
C SER A 377 -5.95 -15.72 15.75
N ASN A 378 -5.50 -15.34 16.95
CA ASN A 378 -5.81 -16.08 18.17
C ASN A 378 -7.30 -16.01 18.52
N HIS A 379 -7.96 -14.86 18.29
CA HIS A 379 -9.40 -14.74 18.49
C HIS A 379 -10.19 -15.65 17.51
N VAL A 380 -9.82 -15.64 16.22
CA VAL A 380 -10.41 -16.54 15.21
C VAL A 380 -10.19 -18.01 15.60
N ALA A 381 -8.96 -18.38 15.97
CA ALA A 381 -8.63 -19.75 16.35
C ALA A 381 -9.46 -20.24 17.54
N ARG A 382 -9.65 -19.39 18.57
CA ARG A 382 -10.53 -19.68 19.71
C ARG A 382 -11.97 -19.95 19.31
N CYS A 383 -12.56 -19.06 18.53
CA CYS A 383 -13.95 -19.21 18.07
C CYS A 383 -14.12 -20.51 17.26
N VAL A 384 -13.15 -20.82 16.41
CA VAL A 384 -13.17 -22.03 15.58
C VAL A 384 -12.99 -23.31 16.39
N ALA A 385 -12.01 -23.35 17.30
CA ALA A 385 -11.77 -24.50 18.17
C ALA A 385 -12.99 -24.76 19.06
N LYS A 386 -13.57 -23.72 19.66
CA LYS A 386 -14.81 -23.81 20.44
C LYS A 386 -15.92 -24.47 19.64
N LEU A 387 -16.18 -24.01 18.42
CA LEU A 387 -17.24 -24.61 17.61
C LEU A 387 -16.93 -26.07 17.21
N CYS A 388 -15.68 -26.39 16.85
CA CYS A 388 -15.27 -27.76 16.54
C CYS A 388 -15.53 -28.72 17.72
N ASN A 389 -15.13 -28.31 18.93
CA ASN A 389 -15.24 -29.10 20.14
C ASN A 389 -16.69 -29.22 20.62
N GLU A 390 -17.45 -28.13 20.62
CA GLU A 390 -18.81 -28.09 21.18
C GLU A 390 -19.86 -28.64 20.21
N THR A 391 -19.80 -28.24 18.94
CA THR A 391 -20.82 -28.59 17.93
C THR A 391 -20.49 -29.89 17.19
N TYR A 392 -19.25 -30.02 16.71
CA TYR A 392 -18.84 -31.16 15.89
C TYR A 392 -18.22 -32.31 16.69
N LYS A 393 -17.97 -32.08 18.00
CA LYS A 393 -17.32 -33.04 18.92
C LYS A 393 -15.96 -33.53 18.42
N ILE A 394 -15.24 -32.67 17.70
CA ILE A 394 -13.90 -32.93 17.19
C ILE A 394 -12.93 -32.25 18.14
N GLN A 395 -12.11 -33.05 18.84
CA GLN A 395 -11.05 -32.55 19.71
C GLN A 395 -10.01 -31.80 18.87
N VAL A 396 -10.01 -30.47 18.95
CA VAL A 396 -9.09 -29.58 18.23
C VAL A 396 -8.63 -28.47 19.17
N GLU A 397 -7.31 -28.25 19.19
CA GLU A 397 -6.66 -27.16 19.93
C GLU A 397 -6.55 -25.89 19.09
N GLU A 398 -6.50 -24.72 19.72
CA GLU A 398 -6.38 -23.42 19.05
C GLU A 398 -5.13 -23.34 18.16
N CYS A 399 -4.01 -23.93 18.61
CA CYS A 399 -2.76 -23.97 17.85
C CYS A 399 -2.92 -24.74 16.53
N GLU A 400 -3.63 -25.87 16.54
CA GLU A 400 -3.89 -26.68 15.34
C GLU A 400 -4.77 -25.92 14.33
N VAL A 401 -5.73 -25.13 14.83
CA VAL A 401 -6.53 -24.25 13.97
C VAL A 401 -5.66 -23.19 13.33
N LYS A 402 -4.80 -22.51 14.11
CA LYS A 402 -3.97 -21.39 13.64
C LYS A 402 -3.08 -21.80 12.46
N GLU A 403 -2.51 -23.00 12.47
CA GLU A 403 -1.72 -23.55 11.35
C GLU A 403 -2.48 -23.58 10.01
N HIS A 404 -3.82 -23.67 10.05
CA HIS A 404 -4.68 -23.76 8.88
C HIS A 404 -5.32 -22.43 8.47
N LEU A 405 -5.01 -21.35 9.18
CA LEU A 405 -5.53 -20.02 8.88
C LEU A 405 -4.68 -19.32 7.82
N TRP A 406 -5.38 -18.72 6.86
CA TRP A 406 -4.87 -17.63 6.06
C TRP A 406 -5.66 -16.37 6.39
N ILE A 407 -5.03 -15.44 7.11
CA ILE A 407 -5.69 -14.26 7.64
C ILE A 407 -5.28 -13.00 6.87
N PHE A 408 -6.22 -12.09 6.69
CA PHE A 408 -5.99 -10.76 6.11
C PHE A 408 -6.54 -9.73 7.09
N VAL A 409 -5.72 -8.75 7.45
CA VAL A 409 -6.06 -7.76 8.49
C VAL A 409 -5.77 -6.36 7.96
N ASN A 410 -6.76 -5.48 7.94
CA ASN A 410 -6.56 -4.05 7.74
C ASN A 410 -6.94 -3.34 9.04
N ALA A 411 -5.96 -2.74 9.71
CA ALA A 411 -6.15 -2.08 11.00
C ALA A 411 -5.77 -0.60 10.95
N VAL A 412 -6.48 0.21 11.71
CA VAL A 412 -6.12 1.60 12.02
C VAL A 412 -5.79 1.67 13.51
N ILE A 413 -4.55 2.01 13.85
CA ILE A 413 -4.04 2.06 15.22
C ILE A 413 -3.48 3.44 15.47
N GLU A 414 -3.76 3.98 16.65
CA GLU A 414 -3.20 5.25 17.08
C GLU A 414 -1.81 5.06 17.68
N ASN A 415 -0.85 5.88 17.24
CA ASN A 415 0.55 5.85 17.63
C ASN A 415 1.17 4.45 17.53
N PRO A 416 1.11 3.77 16.36
CA PRO A 416 1.64 2.43 16.23
C PRO A 416 3.17 2.44 16.34
N THR A 417 3.69 1.40 16.98
CA THR A 417 5.12 1.15 17.17
C THR A 417 5.50 -0.11 16.41
N PHE A 418 6.66 -0.08 15.75
CA PHE A 418 7.11 -1.17 14.89
C PHE A 418 8.47 -1.72 15.34
N ASN A 419 8.84 -2.87 14.80
CA ASN A 419 10.12 -3.55 15.11
C ASN A 419 11.35 -2.83 14.56
N SER A 420 11.19 -2.05 13.50
CA SER A 420 12.29 -1.48 12.71
C SER A 420 11.80 -0.31 11.84
N PRO A 421 12.72 0.47 11.25
CA PRO A 421 12.36 1.56 10.32
C PRO A 421 11.56 1.10 9.10
N THR A 422 11.75 -0.13 8.62
CA THR A 422 10.96 -0.69 7.49
C THR A 422 9.50 -0.92 7.86
N ARG A 423 9.18 -0.99 9.16
CA ARG A 423 7.82 -1.21 9.71
C ARG A 423 7.21 -2.56 9.30
N ASP A 424 8.05 -3.58 9.20
CA ASP A 424 7.65 -4.92 8.74
C ASP A 424 6.77 -5.66 9.75
N ALA A 425 6.91 -5.39 11.06
CA ALA A 425 6.07 -5.95 12.11
C ALA A 425 5.62 -4.93 13.16
N LEU A 426 4.35 -5.01 13.58
CA LEU A 426 3.79 -4.20 14.67
C LEU A 426 4.21 -4.77 16.03
N THR A 427 4.67 -3.89 16.93
CA THR A 427 5.08 -4.22 18.31
C THR A 427 4.17 -3.61 19.37
N SER A 428 3.22 -2.74 18.99
CA SER A 428 2.32 -2.09 19.92
C SER A 428 1.56 -3.11 20.78
N PRO A 429 1.40 -2.86 22.09
CA PRO A 429 0.68 -3.77 22.96
C PRO A 429 -0.82 -3.75 22.63
N GLN A 430 -1.50 -4.91 22.74
CA GLN A 430 -2.92 -5.04 22.35
C GLN A 430 -3.84 -4.01 23.02
N LYS A 431 -3.53 -3.60 24.26
CA LYS A 431 -4.27 -2.57 25.01
C LYS A 431 -4.28 -1.18 24.34
N SER A 432 -3.32 -0.89 23.45
CA SER A 432 -3.22 0.41 22.77
C SER A 432 -3.89 0.45 21.40
N PHE A 433 -4.52 -0.65 20.95
CA PHE A 433 -5.10 -0.71 19.60
C PHE A 433 -6.30 0.23 19.41
N GLY A 434 -7.04 0.53 20.48
CA GLY A 434 -8.23 1.39 20.40
C GLY A 434 -9.42 0.76 19.68
N PHE A 435 -9.40 -0.56 19.45
CA PHE A 435 -10.53 -1.31 18.89
C PHE A 435 -10.70 -2.70 19.55
N SER A 436 -11.92 -3.23 19.53
CA SER A 436 -12.21 -4.64 19.84
C SER A 436 -12.30 -5.47 18.55
N CYS A 437 -12.13 -6.79 18.67
CA CYS A 437 -12.37 -7.74 17.57
C CYS A 437 -13.60 -8.58 17.92
N GLU A 438 -14.77 -8.14 17.45
CA GLU A 438 -16.05 -8.81 17.67
C GLU A 438 -16.53 -9.43 16.35
N LEU A 439 -16.19 -10.71 16.16
CA LEU A 439 -16.57 -11.45 14.96
C LEU A 439 -17.97 -12.02 15.10
N SER A 440 -18.78 -11.90 14.03
CA SER A 440 -20.13 -12.46 14.02
C SER A 440 -20.11 -13.99 13.96
N ASP A 441 -21.13 -14.65 14.51
CA ASP A 441 -21.30 -16.10 14.39
C ASP A 441 -21.38 -16.55 12.93
N GLU A 442 -21.92 -15.70 12.05
CA GLU A 442 -21.94 -15.94 10.60
C GLU A 442 -20.54 -15.94 9.99
N PHE A 443 -19.69 -14.97 10.36
CA PHE A 443 -18.31 -14.88 9.91
C PHE A 443 -17.54 -16.13 10.31
N VAL A 444 -17.66 -16.52 11.59
CA VAL A 444 -17.08 -17.75 12.12
C VAL A 444 -17.64 -18.92 11.31
N GLY A 445 -18.96 -19.09 11.23
CA GLY A 445 -19.65 -20.19 10.52
C GLY A 445 -19.23 -20.40 9.06
N ARG A 446 -18.94 -19.34 8.32
CA ARG A 446 -18.50 -19.40 6.92
C ARG A 446 -17.01 -19.69 6.76
N ALA A 447 -16.14 -19.07 7.57
CA ALA A 447 -14.70 -19.41 7.62
C ALA A 447 -14.50 -20.90 7.91
N LEU A 448 -15.36 -21.43 8.78
CA LEU A 448 -15.31 -22.78 9.30
C LEU A 448 -15.47 -23.88 8.27
N ARG A 449 -16.35 -23.77 7.26
CA ARG A 449 -16.64 -24.93 6.38
C ARG A 449 -15.39 -25.49 5.70
N GLY A 450 -14.50 -24.61 5.25
CA GLY A 450 -13.23 -25.01 4.64
C GLY A 450 -12.26 -25.60 5.66
N ILE A 451 -12.06 -24.90 6.78
CA ILE A 451 -11.08 -25.27 7.81
C ILE A 451 -11.50 -26.54 8.55
N ILE A 452 -12.76 -26.60 9.01
CA ILE A 452 -13.38 -27.77 9.65
C ILE A 452 -13.26 -28.99 8.75
N SER A 453 -13.66 -28.91 7.47
CA SER A 453 -13.59 -30.07 6.56
C SER A 453 -12.19 -30.71 6.54
N LYS A 454 -11.14 -29.88 6.47
CA LYS A 454 -9.75 -30.34 6.50
C LYS A 454 -9.35 -30.91 7.87
N LEU A 455 -9.78 -30.30 8.97
CA LEU A 455 -9.53 -30.79 10.33
C LEU A 455 -10.25 -32.12 10.62
N CYS A 456 -11.51 -32.26 10.18
CA CYS A 456 -12.28 -33.51 10.24
C CYS A 456 -11.54 -34.64 9.53
N ALA A 457 -11.17 -34.44 8.26
CA ALA A 457 -10.50 -35.45 7.45
C ALA A 457 -9.19 -35.93 8.09
N ARG A 458 -8.44 -35.00 8.69
CA ARG A 458 -7.19 -35.32 9.41
C ARG A 458 -7.46 -36.12 10.68
N ASN A 459 -8.45 -35.74 11.48
CA ASN A 459 -8.78 -36.47 12.71
C ASN A 459 -9.32 -37.88 12.41
N SER A 460 -10.19 -38.05 11.42
CA SER A 460 -10.61 -39.39 10.95
C SER A 460 -9.41 -40.25 10.53
N SER A 461 -8.43 -39.67 9.83
CA SER A 461 -7.20 -40.38 9.44
C SER A 461 -6.30 -40.75 10.62
N LYS A 462 -6.22 -39.91 11.67
CA LYS A 462 -5.51 -40.22 12.92
C LYS A 462 -6.16 -41.41 13.64
N TYR A 463 -7.50 -41.48 13.68
CA TYR A 463 -8.23 -42.60 14.30
C TYR A 463 -8.02 -43.93 13.55
N VAL A 464 -8.07 -43.92 12.22
CA VAL A 464 -7.80 -45.12 11.40
C VAL A 464 -6.37 -45.63 11.64
N LYS A 465 -5.36 -44.76 11.57
CA LYS A 465 -3.96 -45.14 11.83
C LYS A 465 -3.71 -45.61 13.27
N ALA A 466 -4.46 -45.08 14.25
CA ALA A 466 -4.38 -45.54 15.63
C ALA A 466 -5.01 -46.92 15.82
N SER A 467 -6.05 -47.26 15.06
CA SER A 467 -6.67 -48.59 15.07
C SER A 467 -5.81 -49.64 14.36
N GLU A 468 -5.16 -49.30 13.25
CA GLU A 468 -4.25 -50.19 12.50
C GLU A 468 -2.94 -50.50 13.25
N ARG A 469 -2.54 -49.66 14.21
CA ARG A 469 -1.37 -49.91 15.07
C ARG A 469 -1.71 -50.74 16.32
N ARG A 470 -2.99 -50.98 16.59
CA ARG A 470 -3.48 -51.71 17.77
C ARG A 470 -4.10 -53.06 17.42
N GLY A 471 -4.38 -53.33 16.14
CA GLY A 471 -4.68 -54.66 15.60
C GLY A 471 -3.42 -55.26 15.00
#